data_AF-A0A955RQE5-F1
#
_entry.id   AF-A0A955RQE5-F1
#
_cell.length_a   1.000
_cell.length_b   1.000
_cell.length_c   1.000
_cell.angle_alpha   90.00
_cell.angle_beta   90.00
_cell.angle_gamma   90.00
#
_symmetry.space_group_name_H-M   'P 1'
#
loop_
_entity.id
_entity.type
_entity.pdbx_description
1 polymer ?
#
loop_
_entity_poly.entity_id
_entity_poly.type
_entity_poly.pdbx_seq_one_letter_code
_entity_poly.pdbx_strand_id
1 'polypeptide(L)'
;MASQLFLLFSSSFLISLVLTPVVIKLSKKLHVVDDPQRPHPGVLHQIPIPRAGGVAMFIAFTVVSIFMTEFSPLLSKIIFSRSIIFFVGVIDDIYELSPYL
;
A
#
# COMPACT_ATOMS: atom_id res chain seq x y z
N MET A 1 -12.52 -11.38 -21.09
CA MET A 1 -12.75 -10.61 -19.85
C MET A 1 -12.23 -11.36 -18.61
N ALA A 2 -12.76 -12.55 -18.26
CA ALA A 2 -12.29 -13.28 -17.07
C ALA A 2 -10.79 -13.62 -17.10
N SER A 3 -10.26 -14.05 -18.25
CA SER A 3 -8.83 -14.31 -18.45
C SER A 3 -7.95 -13.07 -18.26
N GLN A 4 -8.39 -11.92 -18.76
CA GLN A 4 -7.66 -10.65 -18.60
C GLN A 4 -7.63 -10.22 -17.13
N LEU A 5 -8.76 -10.31 -16.41
CA LEU A 5 -8.82 -9.99 -14.99
C LEU A 5 -7.90 -10.91 -14.18
N PHE A 6 -7.87 -12.21 -14.50
CA PHE A 6 -6.97 -13.16 -13.86
C PHE A 6 -5.49 -12.82 -14.10
N LEU A 7 -5.12 -12.39 -15.31
CA LEU A 7 -3.77 -11.95 -15.63
C LEU A 7 -3.38 -10.66 -14.89
N LEU A 8 -4.26 -9.67 -14.84
CA LEU A 8 -4.03 -8.42 -14.11
C LEU A 8 -3.86 -8.68 -12.61
N PHE A 9 -4.73 -9.52 -12.03
CA PHE A 9 -4.64 -9.93 -10.64
C PHE A 9 -3.33 -10.66 -10.34
N SER A 10 -3.00 -11.70 -11.11
CA SER A 10 -1.81 -12.52 -10.88
C SER A 10 -0.53 -11.70 -11.03
N SER A 11 -0.46 -10.81 -12.02
CA SER A 11 0.68 -9.92 -12.23
C SER A 11 0.85 -8.93 -11.07
N SER A 12 -0.26 -8.33 -10.61
CA SER A 12 -0.23 -7.40 -9.48
C SER A 12 0.17 -8.11 -8.18
N PHE A 13 -0.33 -9.33 -7.97
CA PHE A 13 0.02 -10.16 -6.82
C PHE A 13 1.51 -10.48 -6.79
N LEU A 14 2.07 -10.98 -7.90
CA LEU A 14 3.49 -11.34 -7.98
C LEU A 14 4.41 -10.12 -7.80
N ILE A 15 4.09 -8.99 -8.43
CA ILE A 15 4.87 -7.75 -8.27
C ILE A 15 4.80 -7.25 -6.82
N SER A 16 3.61 -7.26 -6.21
CA SER A 16 3.44 -6.88 -4.80
C SER A 16 4.23 -7.79 -3.87
N LEU A 17 4.21 -9.10 -4.11
CA LEU A 17 4.95 -10.10 -3.33
C LEU A 17 6.46 -9.83 -3.35
N VAL A 18 7.01 -9.48 -4.52
CA VAL A 18 8.44 -9.14 -4.68
C VAL A 18 8.78 -7.78 -4.06
N LEU A 19 7.88 -6.79 -4.17
CA LEU A 19 8.10 -5.46 -3.59
C LEU A 19 7.96 -5.44 -2.06
N THR A 20 7.13 -6.31 -1.49
CA THR A 20 6.87 -6.37 -0.04
C THR A 20 8.15 -6.43 0.82
N PRO A 21 9.15 -7.31 0.58
CA PRO A 21 10.38 -7.31 1.37
C PRO A 21 11.20 -6.01 1.23
N VAL A 22 11.14 -5.32 0.09
CA VAL A 22 11.79 -4.02 -0.11
C VAL A 22 11.09 -2.96 0.75
N VAL A 23 9.76 -2.93 0.73
CA VAL A 23 8.96 -2.03 1.56
C VAL A 23 9.18 -2.29 3.04
N ILE A 24 9.22 -3.55 3.48
CA ILE A 24 9.54 -3.91 4.87
C ILE A 24 10.89 -3.32 5.32
N LYS A 25 11.93 -3.46 4.49
CA LYS A 25 13.26 -2.89 4.80
C LYS A 25 13.21 -1.36 4.88
N LEU A 26 12.49 -0.72 3.97
CA LEU A 26 12.36 0.73 3.94
C LEU A 26 11.57 1.26 5.15
N SER A 27 10.45 0.62 5.50
CA SER A 27 9.65 0.96 6.68
C SER A 27 10.46 0.90 7.97
N LYS A 28 11.27 -0.16 8.15
CA LYS A 28 12.18 -0.28 9.29
C LYS A 28 13.23 0.83 9.30
N LYS A 29 13.80 1.17 8.14
CA LYS A 29 14.82 2.23 8.03
C LYS A 29 14.25 3.63 8.31
N LEU A 30 13.01 3.88 7.89
CA LEU A 30 12.33 5.16 8.07
C LEU A 30 11.57 5.26 9.41
N HIS A 31 11.65 4.24 10.27
CA HIS A 31 10.90 4.14 11.54
C HIS A 31 9.37 4.23 11.35
N VAL A 32 8.86 3.83 10.17
CA VAL A 32 7.42 3.69 9.88
C VAL A 32 6.97 2.30 10.32
N VAL A 33 6.96 2.09 11.63
CA VAL A 33 6.67 0.81 12.28
C VAL A 33 5.68 1.01 13.41
N ASP A 34 4.89 -0.02 13.67
CA ASP A 34 4.02 -0.14 14.83
C ASP A 34 4.83 -0.61 16.03
N ASP A 35 5.19 0.31 16.91
CA ASP A 35 5.98 0.00 18.09
C ASP A 35 5.07 -0.43 19.26
N PRO A 36 5.18 -1.67 19.78
CA PRO A 36 4.38 -2.13 20.91
C PRO A 36 4.64 -1.41 22.23
N GLN A 37 5.71 -0.62 22.33
CA GLN A 37 5.92 0.26 23.48
C GLN A 37 4.93 1.42 23.53
N ARG A 38 4.26 1.76 22.41
CA ARG A 38 3.16 2.72 22.40
C ARG A 38 1.85 1.98 22.76
N PRO A 39 1.23 2.28 23.92
CA PRO A 39 0.05 1.56 24.35
C PRO A 39 -1.16 1.92 23.46
N HIS A 40 -1.51 1.01 22.56
CA HIS A 40 -2.72 1.08 21.74
C HIS A 40 -3.49 -0.26 21.86
N PRO A 41 -4.81 -0.24 22.07
CA PRO A 41 -5.60 -1.46 22.32
C PRO A 41 -5.58 -2.47 21.17
N GLY A 42 -5.25 -2.01 19.95
CA GLY A 42 -5.07 -2.88 18.78
C GLY A 42 -3.70 -3.54 18.66
N VAL A 43 -2.72 -3.20 19.51
CA VAL A 43 -1.36 -3.75 19.44
C VAL A 43 -1.27 -5.02 20.28
N LEU A 44 -1.28 -6.16 19.60
CA LEU A 44 -1.15 -7.50 20.21
C LEU A 44 0.25 -8.10 20.02
N HIS A 45 1.08 -7.48 19.17
CA HIS A 45 2.43 -7.93 18.87
C HIS A 45 3.44 -7.48 19.92
N GLN A 46 4.54 -8.23 20.03
CA GLN A 46 5.64 -7.95 20.98
C GLN A 46 6.87 -7.34 20.29
N ILE A 47 6.89 -7.28 18.96
CA ILE A 47 8.00 -6.77 18.17
C ILE A 47 7.52 -5.70 17.20
N PRO A 48 8.33 -4.67 16.85
CA PRO A 48 7.91 -3.65 15.90
C PRO A 48 7.53 -4.22 14.53
N ILE A 49 6.32 -3.91 14.06
CA ILE A 49 5.78 -4.41 12.78
C ILE A 49 5.76 -3.28 11.74
N PRO A 50 6.27 -3.46 10.51
CA PRO A 50 6.16 -2.47 9.44
C PRO A 50 4.69 -2.11 9.12
N ARG A 51 4.37 -0.80 9.08
CA ARG A 51 3.00 -0.32 8.75
C ARG A 51 2.76 -0.03 7.26
N ALA A 52 3.81 0.23 6.48
CA ALA A 52 3.67 0.72 5.11
C ALA A 52 3.35 -0.35 4.03
N GLY A 53 2.70 -1.46 4.38
CA GLY A 53 2.41 -2.56 3.43
C GLY A 53 1.57 -2.13 2.22
N GLY A 54 0.70 -1.13 2.39
CA GLY A 54 -0.10 -0.53 1.31
C GLY A 54 0.74 0.04 0.16
N VAL A 55 1.99 0.46 0.42
CA VAL A 55 2.90 1.01 -0.59
C VAL A 55 3.22 -0.01 -1.67
N ALA A 56 3.52 -1.26 -1.29
CA ALA A 56 3.83 -2.33 -2.25
C ALA A 56 2.63 -2.61 -3.17
N MET A 57 1.43 -2.70 -2.58
CA MET A 57 0.19 -2.95 -3.32
C MET A 57 -0.18 -1.79 -4.25
N PHE A 58 -0.03 -0.55 -3.78
CA PHE A 58 -0.30 0.64 -4.59
C PHE A 58 0.59 0.67 -5.83
N ILE A 59 1.91 0.50 -5.66
CA ILE A 59 2.87 0.48 -6.76
C ILE A 59 2.55 -0.66 -7.73
N ALA A 60 2.39 -1.89 -7.22
CA ALA A 60 2.12 -3.07 -8.05
C ALA A 60 0.86 -2.89 -8.92
N PHE A 61 -0.23 -2.45 -8.32
CA PHE A 61 -1.48 -2.22 -9.06
C PHE A 61 -1.33 -1.07 -10.06
N THR A 62 -0.69 0.05 -9.68
CA THR A 62 -0.53 1.21 -10.58
C THR A 62 0.27 0.82 -11.82
N VAL A 63 1.39 0.11 -11.62
CA VAL A 63 2.23 -0.38 -12.72
C VAL A 63 1.43 -1.32 -13.61
N VAL A 64 0.81 -2.37 -13.05
CA VAL A 64 0.05 -3.33 -13.86
C VAL A 64 -1.10 -2.66 -14.61
N SER A 65 -1.83 -1.74 -13.97
CA SER A 65 -2.95 -1.06 -14.61
C SER A 65 -2.51 -0.18 -15.78
N ILE A 66 -1.38 0.53 -15.66
CA ILE A 66 -0.86 1.39 -16.74
C ILE A 66 -0.30 0.56 -17.90
N PHE A 67 0.40 -0.54 -17.62
CA PHE A 67 1.13 -1.29 -18.65
C PHE A 67 0.32 -2.42 -19.29
N MET A 68 -0.67 -2.99 -18.60
CA MET A 68 -1.44 -4.14 -19.08
C MET A 68 -2.89 -3.82 -19.44
N THR A 69 -3.33 -2.57 -19.26
CA THR A 69 -4.67 -2.10 -19.63
C THR A 69 -4.56 -0.90 -20.57
N GLU A 70 -5.53 -0.73 -21.46
CA GLU A 70 -5.63 0.48 -22.28
C GLU A 70 -5.85 1.71 -21.41
N PHE A 71 -5.05 2.75 -21.65
CA PHE A 71 -5.16 3.99 -20.92
C PHE A 71 -6.41 4.75 -21.34
N SER A 72 -7.44 4.71 -20.49
CA SER A 72 -8.72 5.36 -20.71
C SER A 72 -8.93 6.54 -19.73
N PRO A 73 -9.81 7.51 -20.07
CA PRO A 73 -10.18 8.57 -19.13
C PRO A 73 -10.80 8.06 -17.83
N LEU A 74 -11.38 6.86 -17.83
CA LEU A 74 -11.88 6.21 -16.62
C LEU A 74 -10.71 5.70 -15.75
N LEU A 75 -9.74 5.02 -16.37
CA LEU A 75 -8.56 4.52 -15.66
C LEU A 75 -7.75 5.67 -15.04
N SER A 76 -7.57 6.78 -15.76
CA SER A 76 -6.85 7.94 -15.22
C SER A 76 -7.55 8.53 -14.00
N LYS A 77 -8.88 8.63 -14.01
CA LYS A 77 -9.69 9.08 -12.85
C LYS A 77 -9.55 8.13 -11.66
N ILE A 78 -9.54 6.82 -11.89
CA ILE A 78 -9.35 5.80 -10.83
C ILE A 78 -7.94 5.90 -10.22
N ILE A 79 -6.91 6.04 -11.06
CA ILE A 79 -5.53 6.21 -10.59
C ILE A 79 -5.42 7.49 -9.76
N PHE A 80 -6.02 8.59 -10.23
CA PHE A 80 -6.01 9.87 -9.52
C PHE A 80 -6.72 9.80 -8.16
N SER A 81 -7.96 9.33 -8.11
CA SER A 81 -8.74 9.25 -6.87
C SER A 81 -8.06 8.33 -5.84
N ARG A 82 -7.54 7.19 -6.28
CA ARG A 82 -6.83 6.27 -5.40
C ARG A 82 -5.50 6.83 -4.92
N SER A 83 -4.79 7.62 -5.74
CA SER A 83 -3.55 8.27 -5.32
C SER A 83 -3.81 9.23 -4.15
N ILE A 84 -4.90 9.99 -4.19
CA ILE A 84 -5.30 10.87 -3.08
C ILE A 84 -5.50 10.05 -1.80
N ILE A 85 -6.34 9.01 -1.84
CA ILE A 85 -6.61 8.16 -0.68
C ILE A 85 -5.33 7.51 -0.16
N PHE A 86 -4.47 7.03 -1.06
CA PHE A 86 -3.19 6.43 -0.71
C PHE A 86 -2.28 7.42 0.03
N PHE A 87 -2.09 8.63 -0.47
CA PHE A 87 -1.24 9.62 0.18
C PHE A 87 -1.81 10.08 1.52
N VAL A 88 -3.13 10.23 1.64
CA VAL A 88 -3.78 10.51 2.92
C VAL A 88 -3.51 9.38 3.92
N GLY A 89 -3.68 8.12 3.52
CA GLY A 89 -3.38 6.96 4.38
C GLY A 89 -1.91 6.87 4.76
N VAL A 90 -0.98 7.18 3.85
CA VAL A 90 0.46 7.20 4.17
C VAL A 90 0.80 8.33 5.16
N ILE A 91 0.17 9.49 5.02
CA ILE A 91 0.33 10.60 5.98
C ILE A 91 -0.22 10.17 7.34
N ASP A 92 -1.40 9.57 7.39
CA ASP A 92 -2.00 9.04 8.62
C ASP A 92 -1.11 8.00 9.30
N ASP A 93 -0.56 7.05 8.55
CA ASP A 93 0.36 6.02 9.04
C ASP A 93 1.67 6.60 9.62
N ILE A 94 2.15 7.73 9.08
CA ILE A 94 3.41 8.38 9.51
C ILE A 94 3.18 9.28 10.73
N TYR A 95 2.09 10.04 10.74
CA TYR A 95 1.82 11.06 11.77
C TYR A 95 0.90 10.57 12.89
N GLU A 96 0.32 9.38 12.79
CA GLU A 96 -0.63 8.81 13.77
C GLU A 96 -1.71 9.82 14.15
N LEU A 97 -2.46 10.30 13.17
CA LEU A 97 -3.41 11.39 13.39
C LEU A 97 -4.50 10.94 14.38
N SER A 98 -4.87 11.84 15.30
CA SER A 98 -5.94 11.56 16.25
C SER A 98 -7.29 11.52 15.52
N PRO A 99 -8.15 10.53 15.81
CA PRO A 99 -9.52 10.52 15.28
C PRO A 99 -10.43 11.57 15.94
N TYR A 100 -9.93 12.24 16.99
CA TYR A 100 -10.65 13.29 17.74
C TYR A 100 -10.15 14.71 17.40
N LEU A 101 -9.26 14.82 16.40
CA LEU A 101 -8.96 16.06 15.69
C LEU A 101 -9.94 16.24 14.53
#